data_AF-A0A947FNL6-F1
#
_entry.id   AF-A0A947FNL6-F1
#
_cell.length_a   1.000
_cell.length_b   1.000
_cell.length_c   1.000
_cell.angle_alpha   90.00
_cell.angle_beta   90.00
_cell.angle_gamma   90.00
#
_symmetry.space_group_name_H-M   'P 1'
#
loop_
_entity.id
_entity.type
_entity.pdbx_description
1 polymer ?
#
loop_
_entity_poly.entity_id
_entity_poly.type
_entity_poly.pdbx_seq_one_letter_code
_entity_poly.pdbx_strand_id
1 'polypeptide(L)'
;IGMRRAAGQPVDENWYRRAIVEASDAGRPEVIPLSRMWLSEYPSDENWASVLGFYHNSADHTDEVYLNLFRLRRAVAALSRAADYADYAQLLLLDNNPGEALSVLTDGQSAGMIDEGTLRHKELIAAARSGEAGSERGTLDADAERAKSRDTGVAAYNIGNLYYGYGDYAKAAEMFAIAVEKGGVDADRAKLRLGMALARAGDAEGAKAALGDVTGTYATLAQYWMLYADTRI
;
A
#
# COMPACT_ATOMS: atom_id res chain seq x y z
N ILE A 1 5.15 -17.10 23.25
CA ILE A 1 4.03 -16.64 22.39
C ILE A 1 3.33 -17.85 21.75
N GLY A 2 3.97 -18.58 20.83
CA GLY A 2 3.35 -19.70 20.10
C GLY A 2 2.62 -20.74 20.96
N MET A 3 3.23 -21.21 22.06
CA MET A 3 2.59 -22.19 22.96
C MET A 3 1.28 -21.69 23.59
N ARG A 4 1.20 -20.41 23.98
CA ARG A 4 0.00 -19.84 24.58
C ARG A 4 -1.12 -19.71 23.55
N ARG A 5 -0.80 -19.22 22.34
CA ARG A 5 -1.75 -19.15 21.22
C ARG A 5 -2.30 -20.54 20.87
N ALA A 6 -1.43 -21.54 20.76
CA ALA A 6 -1.82 -22.92 20.49
C ALA A 6 -2.71 -23.52 21.58
N ALA A 7 -2.56 -23.06 22.83
CA ALA A 7 -3.40 -23.44 23.96
C ALA A 7 -4.67 -22.58 24.10
N GLY A 8 -4.96 -21.66 23.17
CA GLY A 8 -6.10 -20.73 23.26
C GLY A 8 -6.00 -19.74 24.42
N GLN A 9 -4.81 -19.55 24.98
CA GLN A 9 -4.57 -18.65 26.11
C GLN A 9 -4.21 -17.24 25.60
N PRO A 10 -4.71 -16.17 26.26
CA PRO A 10 -4.32 -14.82 25.92
C PRO A 10 -2.81 -14.63 26.10
N VAL A 11 -2.22 -13.91 25.14
CA VAL A 11 -0.81 -13.50 25.16
C VAL A 11 -0.76 -12.02 25.48
N ASP A 12 -0.09 -11.66 26.56
CA ASP A 12 0.11 -10.25 26.91
C ASP A 12 0.81 -9.50 25.76
N GLU A 13 0.25 -8.35 25.39
CA GLU A 13 0.71 -7.55 24.27
C GLU A 13 2.20 -7.18 24.35
N ASN A 14 2.72 -6.90 25.55
CA ASN A 14 4.12 -6.55 25.76
C ASN A 14 5.06 -7.72 25.44
N TRP A 15 4.57 -8.95 25.37
CA TRP A 15 5.38 -10.08 24.94
C TRP A 15 5.66 -10.01 23.44
N TYR A 16 4.70 -9.58 22.64
CA TYR A 16 4.92 -9.34 21.20
C TYR A 16 5.92 -8.22 20.99
N ARG A 17 5.71 -7.05 21.61
CA ARG A 17 6.61 -5.89 21.49
C ARG A 17 8.06 -6.28 21.80
N ARG A 18 8.29 -6.94 22.93
CA ARG A 18 9.63 -7.37 23.35
C ARG A 18 10.25 -8.37 22.36
N ALA A 19 9.50 -9.37 21.93
CA ALA A 19 9.99 -10.38 20.99
C ALA A 19 10.34 -9.79 19.62
N ILE A 20 9.55 -8.82 19.14
CA ILE A 20 9.80 -8.13 17.87
C ILE A 20 11.04 -7.25 17.95
N VAL A 21 11.19 -6.46 19.01
CA VAL A 21 12.40 -5.63 19.22
C VAL A 21 13.65 -6.51 19.28
N GLU A 22 13.62 -7.59 20.07
CA GLU A 22 14.75 -8.51 20.17
C GLU A 22 15.09 -9.17 18.81
N ALA A 23 14.07 -9.56 18.05
CA ALA A 23 14.28 -10.10 16.71
C ALA A 23 14.84 -9.04 15.74
N SER A 24 14.34 -7.81 15.80
CA SER A 24 14.77 -6.69 14.96
C SER A 24 16.23 -6.32 15.24
N ASP A 25 16.60 -6.18 16.52
CA ASP A 25 17.97 -5.86 16.94
C ASP A 25 18.97 -6.94 16.51
N ALA A 26 18.51 -8.20 16.46
CA ALA A 26 19.30 -9.33 16.01
C ALA A 26 19.22 -9.59 14.50
N GLY A 27 18.52 -8.75 13.72
CA GLY A 27 18.36 -8.91 12.27
C GLY A 27 17.65 -10.21 11.86
N ARG A 28 16.77 -10.73 12.72
CA ARG A 28 16.13 -12.03 12.57
C ARG A 28 14.84 -11.96 11.74
N PRO A 29 14.56 -12.93 10.86
CA PRO A 29 13.37 -12.93 10.00
C PRO A 29 12.04 -13.05 10.78
N GLU A 30 12.09 -13.48 12.05
CA GLU A 30 10.94 -13.64 12.93
C GLU A 30 10.19 -12.34 13.21
N VAL A 31 10.78 -11.17 12.93
CA VAL A 31 10.11 -9.86 13.02
C VAL A 31 8.77 -9.88 12.29
N ILE A 32 8.72 -10.42 11.07
CA ILE A 32 7.50 -10.40 10.25
C ILE A 32 6.40 -11.31 10.82
N PRO A 33 6.61 -12.63 11.05
CA PRO A 33 5.57 -13.47 11.63
C PRO A 33 5.13 -12.99 13.02
N LEU A 34 6.04 -12.52 13.88
CA LEU A 34 5.66 -11.96 15.19
C LEU A 34 4.80 -10.71 15.05
N SER A 35 5.15 -9.81 14.14
CA SER A 35 4.39 -8.58 13.86
C SER A 35 2.98 -8.89 13.35
N ARG A 36 2.85 -9.87 12.45
CA ARG A 36 1.53 -10.32 11.98
C ARG A 36 0.68 -10.93 13.09
N MET A 37 1.27 -11.75 13.96
CA MET A 37 0.54 -12.30 15.12
C MET A 37 0.08 -11.19 16.05
N TRP A 38 0.95 -10.21 16.31
CA TRP A 38 0.63 -9.08 17.15
C TRP A 38 -0.56 -8.29 16.60
N LEU A 39 -0.55 -7.92 15.31
CA LEU A 39 -1.66 -7.21 14.68
C LEU A 39 -2.96 -8.03 14.64
N SER A 40 -2.88 -9.36 14.50
CA SER A 40 -4.08 -10.20 14.52
C SER A 40 -4.82 -10.21 15.86
N GLU A 41 -4.12 -9.91 16.96
CA GLU A 41 -4.70 -9.89 18.31
C GLU A 41 -4.91 -8.47 18.85
N TYR A 42 -4.09 -7.51 18.40
CA TYR A 42 -4.06 -6.14 18.87
C TYR A 42 -3.96 -5.14 17.68
N PRO A 43 -5.01 -4.94 16.87
CA PRO A 43 -4.95 -4.14 15.64
C PRO A 43 -5.14 -2.62 15.87
N SER A 44 -4.50 -2.03 16.88
CA SER A 44 -4.58 -0.58 17.12
C SER A 44 -3.80 0.22 16.06
N ASP A 45 -4.14 1.50 15.88
CA ASP A 45 -3.42 2.41 14.96
C ASP A 45 -1.93 2.51 15.32
N GLU A 46 -1.62 2.57 16.62
CA GLU A 46 -0.25 2.59 17.15
C GLU A 46 0.53 1.31 16.78
N ASN A 47 -0.13 0.14 16.88
CA ASN A 47 0.51 -1.13 16.57
C ASN A 47 0.73 -1.29 15.06
N TRP A 48 -0.23 -0.86 14.25
CA TRP A 48 -0.08 -0.79 12.79
C TRP A 48 1.10 0.09 12.40
N ALA A 49 1.20 1.30 12.96
CA ALA A 49 2.33 2.19 12.71
C ALA A 49 3.66 1.58 13.15
N SER A 50 3.71 0.93 14.32
CA SER A 50 4.90 0.27 14.84
C SER A 50 5.37 -0.88 13.94
N VAL A 51 4.46 -1.78 13.58
CA VAL A 51 4.76 -2.94 12.73
C VAL A 51 5.23 -2.54 11.34
N LEU A 52 4.56 -1.57 10.71
CA LEU A 52 4.98 -1.10 9.40
C LEU A 52 6.30 -0.32 9.47
N GLY A 53 6.63 0.27 10.62
CA GLY A 53 7.96 0.83 10.90
C GLY A 53 9.05 -0.24 10.96
N PHE A 54 8.82 -1.36 11.67
CA PHE A 54 9.76 -2.48 11.67
C PHE A 54 9.95 -3.07 10.27
N TYR A 55 8.86 -3.20 9.51
CA TYR A 55 8.96 -3.69 8.13
C TYR A 55 9.68 -2.68 7.22
N HIS A 56 9.44 -1.38 7.36
CA HIS A 56 10.18 -0.36 6.61
C HIS A 56 11.70 -0.44 6.89
N ASN A 57 12.09 -0.68 8.14
CA ASN A 57 13.49 -0.72 8.55
C ASN A 57 14.18 -2.07 8.31
N SER A 58 13.46 -3.11 7.87
CA SER A 58 14.10 -4.38 7.52
C SER A 58 14.83 -4.27 6.19
N ALA A 59 15.93 -5.02 6.04
CA ALA A 59 16.78 -4.97 4.85
C ALA A 59 16.04 -5.37 3.55
N ASP A 60 16.60 -4.93 2.42
CA ASP A 60 16.31 -5.42 1.05
C ASP A 60 14.90 -5.14 0.48
N HIS A 61 14.47 -3.88 0.50
CA HIS A 61 13.30 -3.44 -0.26
C HIS A 61 13.70 -2.66 -1.50
N THR A 62 13.09 -3.01 -2.64
CA THR A 62 13.11 -2.16 -3.83
C THR A 62 12.22 -0.94 -3.63
N ASP A 63 12.45 0.12 -4.40
CA ASP A 63 11.59 1.30 -4.45
C ASP A 63 10.11 0.95 -4.68
N GLU A 64 9.86 -0.11 -5.45
CA GLU A 64 8.52 -0.61 -5.74
C GLU A 64 7.84 -1.26 -4.53
N VAL A 65 8.60 -1.99 -3.69
CA VAL A 65 8.06 -2.50 -2.42
C VAL A 65 7.81 -1.36 -1.46
N TYR A 66 8.73 -0.39 -1.36
CA TYR A 66 8.53 0.79 -0.51
C TYR A 66 7.30 1.61 -0.93
N LEU A 67 7.10 1.82 -2.23
CA LEU A 67 5.94 2.51 -2.74
C LEU A 67 4.64 1.84 -2.29
N ASN A 68 4.57 0.51 -2.40
CA ASN A 68 3.38 -0.23 -2.01
C ASN A 68 3.24 -0.37 -0.48
N LEU A 69 4.33 -0.30 0.29
CA LEU A 69 4.30 -0.15 1.74
C LEU A 69 3.72 1.21 2.16
N PHE A 70 4.12 2.30 1.49
CA PHE A 70 3.55 3.62 1.78
C PHE A 70 2.04 3.67 1.52
N ARG A 71 1.54 3.00 0.48
CA ARG A 71 0.10 2.84 0.24
C ARG A 71 -0.63 2.19 1.41
N LEU A 72 -0.05 1.15 2.01
CA LEU A 72 -0.59 0.51 3.20
C LEU A 72 -0.52 1.45 4.41
N ARG A 73 0.63 2.10 4.64
CA ARG A 73 0.78 3.08 5.73
C ARG A 73 -0.27 4.20 5.62
N ARG A 74 -0.55 4.71 4.43
CA ARG A 74 -1.61 5.69 4.19
C ARG A 74 -2.99 5.11 4.53
N ALA A 75 -3.28 3.87 4.13
CA ALA A 75 -4.57 3.22 4.39
C ALA A 75 -4.87 3.02 5.89
N VAL A 76 -3.83 2.93 6.73
CA VAL A 76 -3.94 2.84 8.20
C VAL A 76 -3.56 4.14 8.92
N ALA A 77 -3.52 5.27 8.21
CA ALA A 77 -3.18 6.59 8.75
C ALA A 77 -1.81 6.67 9.49
N ALA A 78 -0.83 5.87 9.08
CA ALA A 78 0.51 5.78 9.67
C ALA A 78 1.58 6.65 8.98
N LEU A 79 1.17 7.69 8.24
CA LEU A 79 2.07 8.74 7.71
C LEU A 79 2.11 9.89 8.72
N SER A 80 3.20 10.04 9.46
CA SER A 80 3.26 10.93 10.63
C SER A 80 4.35 12.00 10.56
N ARG A 81 5.21 11.97 9.54
CA ARG A 81 6.31 12.94 9.37
C ARG A 81 6.27 13.53 7.96
N ALA A 82 6.78 14.76 7.80
CA ALA A 82 6.97 15.41 6.49
C ALA A 82 7.67 14.50 5.48
N ALA A 83 8.72 13.79 5.92
CA ALA A 83 9.47 12.84 5.10
C ALA A 83 8.59 11.68 4.58
N ASP A 84 7.65 11.16 5.37
CA ASP A 84 6.78 10.06 4.94
C ASP A 84 5.92 10.47 3.72
N TYR A 85 5.39 11.69 3.73
CA TYR A 85 4.62 12.24 2.62
C TYR A 85 5.50 12.58 1.42
N ALA A 86 6.65 13.22 1.65
CA ALA A 86 7.55 13.67 0.59
C ALA A 86 8.22 12.50 -0.15
N ASP A 87 8.68 11.48 0.57
CA ASP A 87 9.32 10.29 -0.01
C ASP A 87 8.29 9.44 -0.77
N TYR A 88 7.08 9.29 -0.23
CA TYR A 88 5.99 8.61 -0.93
C TYR A 88 5.60 9.32 -2.23
N ALA A 89 5.40 10.64 -2.18
CA ALA A 89 5.10 11.43 -3.38
C ALA A 89 6.23 11.34 -4.42
N GLN A 90 7.50 11.35 -3.99
CA GLN A 90 8.64 11.18 -4.88
C GLN A 90 8.64 9.82 -5.59
N LEU A 91 8.39 8.73 -4.86
CA LEU A 91 8.28 7.39 -5.45
C LEU A 91 7.11 7.29 -6.43
N LEU A 92 5.97 7.89 -6.10
CA LEU A 92 4.81 7.94 -7.01
C LEU A 92 5.13 8.68 -8.31
N LEU A 93 5.85 9.79 -8.25
CA LEU A 93 6.27 10.54 -9.44
C LEU A 93 7.25 9.73 -10.30
N LEU A 94 8.18 8.99 -9.68
CA LEU A 94 9.09 8.08 -10.40
C LEU A 94 8.35 6.91 -11.06
N ASP A 95 7.28 6.41 -10.42
CA ASP A 95 6.40 5.37 -10.96
C ASP A 95 5.30 5.91 -11.88
N ASN A 96 5.37 7.20 -12.26
CA ASN A 96 4.42 7.87 -13.15
C ASN A 96 2.94 7.87 -12.64
N ASN A 97 2.76 8.10 -11.34
CA ASN A 97 1.44 8.24 -10.67
C ASN A 97 1.24 9.66 -10.07
N PRO A 98 1.27 10.73 -10.89
CA PRO A 98 1.24 12.10 -10.38
C PRO A 98 -0.06 12.49 -9.66
N GLY A 99 -1.21 11.91 -10.05
CA GLY A 99 -2.48 12.16 -9.35
C GLY A 99 -2.51 11.61 -7.92
N GLU A 100 -2.01 10.39 -7.72
CA GLU A 100 -1.84 9.83 -6.37
C GLU A 100 -0.81 10.65 -5.58
N ALA A 101 0.28 11.10 -6.23
CA ALA A 101 1.30 11.94 -5.58
C ALA A 101 0.71 13.26 -5.09
N LEU A 102 -0.11 13.93 -5.91
CA LEU A 102 -0.76 15.18 -5.51
C LEU A 102 -1.73 14.96 -4.34
N SER A 103 -2.48 13.85 -4.37
CA SER A 103 -3.38 13.49 -3.28
C SER A 103 -2.61 13.28 -1.96
N VAL A 104 -1.48 12.56 -2.00
CA VAL A 104 -0.60 12.36 -0.83
C VAL A 104 -0.06 13.69 -0.31
N LEU A 105 0.41 14.58 -1.18
CA LEU A 105 0.93 15.89 -0.77
C LEU A 105 -0.17 16.77 -0.16
N THR A 106 -1.40 16.68 -0.66
CA THR A 106 -2.57 17.40 -0.13
C THR A 106 -2.97 16.87 1.25
N ASP A 107 -2.93 15.56 1.47
CA ASP A 107 -3.10 14.95 2.79
C ASP A 107 -2.03 15.49 3.76
N GLY A 108 -0.78 15.55 3.31
CA GLY A 108 0.34 16.08 4.09
C GLY A 108 0.19 17.57 4.42
N GLN A 109 -0.35 18.39 3.52
CA GLN A 109 -0.67 19.80 3.79
C GLN A 109 -1.77 19.92 4.84
N SER A 110 -2.82 19.09 4.72
CA SER A 110 -3.94 19.05 5.67
C SER A 110 -3.48 18.61 7.07
N ALA A 111 -2.48 17.72 7.14
CA ALA A 111 -1.84 17.29 8.37
C ALA A 111 -0.80 18.28 8.93
N GLY A 112 -0.53 19.40 8.24
CA GLY A 112 0.50 20.37 8.62
C GLY A 112 1.95 19.87 8.46
N MET A 113 2.15 18.77 7.73
CA MET A 113 3.44 18.12 7.52
C MET A 113 4.13 18.59 6.23
N ILE A 114 3.35 18.99 5.22
CA ILE A 114 3.85 19.53 3.95
C ILE A 114 3.60 21.03 3.91
N ASP A 115 4.67 21.78 3.65
CA ASP A 115 4.70 23.24 3.65
C ASP A 115 5.34 23.76 2.35
N GLU A 116 4.66 24.66 1.63
CA GLU A 116 5.14 25.23 0.36
C GLU A 116 6.31 26.23 0.54
N GLY A 117 6.61 26.65 1.77
CA GLY A 117 7.81 27.42 2.09
C GLY A 117 9.09 26.56 1.99
N THR A 118 8.98 25.25 2.14
CA THR A 118 10.08 24.31 1.95
C THR A 118 10.28 24.01 0.46
N LEU A 119 11.47 24.27 -0.07
CA LEU A 119 11.77 24.12 -1.51
C LEU A 119 11.41 22.72 -2.04
N ARG A 120 11.83 21.65 -1.33
CA ARG A 120 11.54 20.26 -1.73
C ARG A 120 10.04 20.00 -1.85
N HIS A 121 9.24 20.45 -0.89
CA HIS A 121 7.79 20.26 -0.91
C HIS A 121 7.16 21.02 -2.07
N LYS A 122 7.57 22.28 -2.29
CA LYS A 122 7.11 23.10 -3.40
C LYS A 122 7.39 22.45 -4.75
N GLU A 123 8.59 21.90 -4.93
CA GLU A 123 8.98 21.20 -6.16
C GLU A 123 8.16 19.92 -6.39
N LEU A 124 7.95 19.11 -5.35
CA LEU A 124 7.10 17.92 -5.42
C LEU A 124 5.66 18.27 -5.79
N ILE A 125 5.08 19.31 -5.17
CA ILE A 125 3.72 19.78 -5.49
C ILE A 125 3.64 20.27 -6.94
N ALA A 126 4.62 21.04 -7.40
CA ALA A 126 4.66 21.52 -8.77
C ALA A 126 4.76 20.37 -9.79
N ALA A 127 5.63 19.38 -9.52
CA ALA A 127 5.79 18.20 -10.36
C ALA A 127 4.50 17.36 -10.42
N ALA A 128 3.87 17.12 -9.27
CA ALA A 128 2.61 16.38 -9.19
C ALA A 128 1.47 17.08 -9.91
N ARG A 129 1.30 18.39 -9.73
CA ARG A 129 0.29 19.18 -10.46
C ARG A 129 0.53 19.17 -11.97
N SER A 130 1.78 19.31 -12.40
CA SER A 130 2.14 19.27 -13.83
C SER A 130 1.81 17.91 -14.46
N GLY A 131 2.18 16.82 -13.78
CA GLY A 131 1.86 15.47 -14.24
C GLY A 131 0.36 15.16 -14.23
N GLU A 132 -0.37 15.62 -13.20
CA GLU A 132 -1.82 15.41 -13.10
C GLU A 132 -2.58 16.22 -14.16
N ALA A 133 -2.15 17.43 -14.50
CA ALA A 133 -2.75 18.20 -15.58
C ALA A 133 -2.66 17.46 -16.94
N GLY A 134 -1.66 16.60 -17.12
CA GLY A 134 -1.56 15.68 -18.25
C GLY A 134 -2.38 14.39 -18.10
N SER A 135 -2.84 14.06 -16.89
CA SER A 135 -3.79 12.96 -16.66
C SER A 135 -5.21 13.47 -16.89
N GLU A 136 -5.82 13.06 -18.00
CA GLU A 136 -7.15 13.50 -18.42
C GLU A 136 -8.26 12.87 -17.54
N ARG A 137 -8.36 13.26 -16.25
CA ARG A 137 -9.36 12.70 -15.31
C ARG A 137 -10.78 12.69 -15.88
N GLY A 138 -11.14 13.70 -16.69
CA GLY A 138 -12.45 13.81 -17.33
C GLY A 138 -12.72 12.81 -18.46
N THR A 139 -11.68 12.16 -19.01
CA THR A 139 -11.81 11.13 -20.06
C THR A 139 -11.52 9.72 -19.53
N LEU A 140 -11.17 9.59 -18.24
CA LEU A 140 -10.71 8.34 -17.64
C LEU A 140 -11.68 7.15 -17.83
N ASP A 141 -13.00 7.39 -17.76
CA ASP A 141 -14.01 6.36 -18.01
C ASP A 141 -13.98 5.87 -19.47
N ALA A 142 -13.84 6.77 -20.44
CA ALA A 142 -13.69 6.40 -21.85
C ALA A 142 -12.35 5.67 -22.11
N ASP A 143 -11.29 6.07 -21.39
CA ASP A 143 -9.98 5.43 -21.48
C ASP A 143 -10.00 4.02 -20.91
N ALA A 144 -10.76 3.80 -19.84
CA ALA A 144 -11.00 2.48 -19.26
C ALA A 144 -11.67 1.54 -20.27
N GLU A 145 -12.73 1.99 -20.95
CA GLU A 145 -13.39 1.21 -22.00
C GLU A 145 -12.43 0.89 -23.17
N ARG A 146 -11.56 1.84 -23.55
CA ARG A 146 -10.52 1.59 -24.55
C ARG A 146 -9.43 0.64 -24.06
N ALA A 147 -9.10 0.64 -22.77
CA ALA A 147 -8.13 -0.27 -22.19
C ALA A 147 -8.68 -1.71 -22.14
N LYS A 148 -9.98 -1.88 -21.89
CA LYS A 148 -10.68 -3.18 -21.91
C LYS A 148 -10.60 -3.90 -23.24
N SER A 149 -10.41 -3.19 -24.36
CA SER A 149 -10.29 -3.83 -25.69
C SER A 149 -8.86 -4.17 -26.12
N ARG A 150 -7.84 -3.84 -25.30
CA ARG A 150 -6.44 -4.14 -25.62
C ARG A 150 -6.10 -5.62 -25.41
N ASP A 151 -5.12 -6.11 -26.15
CA ASP A 151 -4.67 -7.50 -26.07
C ASP A 151 -3.97 -7.81 -24.75
N THR A 152 -3.22 -6.85 -24.19
CA THR A 152 -2.52 -6.98 -22.91
C THR A 152 -3.17 -6.13 -21.82
N GLY A 153 -2.94 -6.53 -20.58
CA GLY A 153 -3.42 -5.87 -19.37
C GLY A 153 -2.67 -4.58 -19.00
N VAL A 154 -1.63 -4.19 -19.74
CA VAL A 154 -0.80 -3.02 -19.40
C VAL A 154 -1.62 -1.73 -19.35
N ALA A 155 -2.48 -1.50 -20.34
CA ALA A 155 -3.35 -0.34 -20.35
C ALA A 155 -4.33 -0.36 -19.17
N ALA A 156 -4.89 -1.53 -18.87
CA ALA A 156 -5.82 -1.69 -17.76
C ALA A 156 -5.14 -1.43 -16.41
N TYR A 157 -3.91 -1.93 -16.21
CA TYR A 157 -3.12 -1.67 -15.02
C TYR A 157 -2.87 -0.17 -14.79
N ASN A 158 -2.48 0.56 -15.84
CA ASN A 158 -2.23 1.99 -15.75
C ASN A 158 -3.50 2.79 -15.42
N ILE A 159 -4.63 2.46 -16.05
CA ILE A 159 -5.92 3.08 -15.74
C ILE A 159 -6.37 2.73 -14.32
N GLY A 160 -6.14 1.49 -13.86
CA GLY A 160 -6.41 1.07 -12.48
C GLY A 160 -5.62 1.91 -11.46
N ASN A 161 -4.35 2.22 -11.76
CA ASN A 161 -3.56 3.12 -10.91
C ASN A 161 -4.14 4.54 -10.85
N LEU A 162 -4.63 5.07 -11.97
CA LEU A 162 -5.27 6.40 -12.00
C LEU A 162 -6.55 6.40 -11.16
N TYR A 163 -7.45 5.43 -11.33
CA TYR A 163 -8.63 5.29 -10.48
C TYR A 163 -8.27 5.18 -9.00
N TYR A 164 -7.27 4.36 -8.66
CA TYR A 164 -6.80 4.19 -7.29
C TYR A 164 -6.30 5.52 -6.70
N GLY A 165 -5.51 6.27 -7.47
CA GLY A 165 -5.00 7.58 -7.07
C GLY A 165 -6.10 8.62 -6.82
N TYR A 166 -7.20 8.52 -7.56
CA TYR A 166 -8.40 9.36 -7.38
C TYR A 166 -9.38 8.86 -6.31
N GLY A 167 -9.10 7.70 -5.71
CA GLY A 167 -9.93 7.10 -4.66
C GLY A 167 -11.13 6.29 -5.19
N ASP A 168 -11.24 6.07 -6.50
CA ASP A 168 -12.26 5.20 -7.09
C ASP A 168 -11.80 3.74 -7.04
N TYR A 169 -11.76 3.19 -5.83
CA TYR A 169 -11.18 1.87 -5.58
C TYR A 169 -11.95 0.73 -6.25
N ALA A 170 -13.27 0.88 -6.43
CA ALA A 170 -14.09 -0.11 -7.12
C ALA A 170 -13.71 -0.21 -8.61
N LYS A 171 -13.64 0.93 -9.32
CA LYS A 171 -13.19 0.93 -10.72
C LYS A 171 -11.72 0.54 -10.85
N ALA A 172 -10.87 0.91 -9.88
CA ALA A 172 -9.49 0.45 -9.84
C ALA A 172 -9.40 -1.08 -9.79
N ALA A 173 -10.19 -1.71 -8.91
CA ALA A 173 -10.24 -3.17 -8.79
C ALA A 173 -10.69 -3.84 -10.09
N GLU A 174 -11.72 -3.31 -10.76
CA GLU A 174 -12.16 -3.81 -12.08
C GLU A 174 -11.01 -3.80 -13.09
N MET A 175 -10.31 -2.68 -13.20
CA MET A 175 -9.21 -2.53 -14.17
C MET A 175 -7.98 -3.38 -13.81
N PHE A 176 -7.67 -3.56 -12.52
CA PHE A 176 -6.60 -4.48 -12.11
C PHE A 176 -6.97 -5.95 -12.32
N ALA A 177 -8.24 -6.33 -12.17
CA ALA A 177 -8.69 -7.69 -12.49
C ALA A 177 -8.48 -8.01 -13.97
N ILE A 178 -8.83 -7.07 -14.87
CA ILE A 178 -8.54 -7.18 -16.31
C ILE A 178 -7.04 -7.27 -16.56
N ALA A 179 -6.22 -6.50 -15.82
CA ALA A 179 -4.77 -6.55 -15.96
C ALA A 179 -4.18 -7.92 -15.57
N VAL A 180 -4.70 -8.53 -14.51
CA VAL A 180 -4.34 -9.89 -14.09
C VAL A 180 -4.75 -10.92 -15.15
N GLU A 181 -5.97 -10.84 -15.66
CA GLU A 181 -6.50 -11.77 -16.66
C GLU A 181 -5.69 -11.73 -17.97
N LYS A 182 -5.40 -10.53 -18.47
CA LYS A 182 -4.74 -10.35 -19.78
C LYS A 182 -3.21 -10.39 -19.72
N GLY A 183 -2.62 -10.29 -18.53
CA GLY A 183 -1.18 -10.29 -18.35
C GLY A 183 -0.45 -9.14 -19.07
N GLY A 184 0.85 -9.31 -19.33
CA GLY A 184 1.72 -8.25 -19.87
C GLY A 184 2.23 -7.27 -18.81
N VAL A 185 1.82 -7.45 -17.55
CA VAL A 185 2.36 -6.84 -16.35
C VAL A 185 2.87 -7.96 -15.44
N ASP A 186 3.81 -7.66 -14.55
CA ASP A 186 4.19 -8.60 -13.49
C ASP A 186 2.93 -9.10 -12.73
N ALA A 187 2.79 -10.43 -12.66
CA ALA A 187 1.55 -11.05 -12.19
C ALA A 187 1.32 -10.83 -10.69
N ASP A 188 2.38 -10.95 -9.88
CA ASP A 188 2.29 -10.74 -8.43
C ASP A 188 2.00 -9.28 -8.11
N ARG A 189 2.59 -8.34 -8.86
CA ARG A 189 2.27 -6.92 -8.75
C ARG A 189 0.82 -6.60 -9.12
N ALA A 190 0.33 -7.14 -10.24
CA ALA A 190 -1.05 -6.90 -10.67
C ALA A 190 -2.05 -7.44 -9.64
N LYS A 191 -1.82 -8.64 -9.11
CA LYS A 191 -2.63 -9.22 -8.03
C LYS A 191 -2.54 -8.43 -6.72
N LEU A 192 -1.35 -7.97 -6.36
CA LEU A 192 -1.16 -7.10 -5.20
C LEU A 192 -2.02 -5.83 -5.33
N ARG A 193 -1.95 -5.14 -6.48
CA ARG A 193 -2.74 -3.92 -6.73
C ARG A 193 -4.25 -4.19 -6.76
N LEU A 194 -4.69 -5.30 -7.34
CA LEU A 194 -6.07 -5.76 -7.28
C LEU A 194 -6.54 -5.92 -5.83
N GLY A 195 -5.78 -6.68 -5.03
CA GLY A 195 -6.09 -6.92 -3.63
C GLY A 195 -6.14 -5.65 -2.78
N MET A 196 -5.21 -4.72 -3.00
CA MET A 196 -5.24 -3.39 -2.37
C MET A 196 -6.51 -2.61 -2.73
N ALA A 197 -6.88 -2.58 -4.02
CA ALA A 197 -8.05 -1.86 -4.48
C ALA A 197 -9.35 -2.46 -3.90
N LEU A 198 -9.48 -3.79 -3.90
CA LEU A 198 -10.61 -4.50 -3.29
C LEU A 198 -10.72 -4.20 -1.79
N ALA A 199 -9.61 -4.25 -1.06
CA ALA A 199 -9.60 -3.93 0.37
C ALA A 199 -10.03 -2.47 0.62
N ARG A 200 -9.54 -1.53 -0.18
CA ARG A 200 -9.92 -0.11 -0.07
C ARG A 200 -11.36 0.17 -0.52
N ALA A 201 -11.93 -0.70 -1.35
CA ALA A 201 -13.34 -0.68 -1.74
C ALA A 201 -14.26 -1.35 -0.71
N GLY A 202 -13.71 -2.00 0.33
CA GLY A 202 -14.47 -2.71 1.37
C GLY A 202 -14.80 -4.16 1.03
N ASP A 203 -14.25 -4.73 -0.04
CA ASP A 203 -14.39 -6.15 -0.37
C ASP A 203 -13.26 -6.97 0.28
N ALA A 204 -13.47 -7.33 1.55
CA ALA A 204 -12.48 -8.07 2.33
C ALA A 204 -12.23 -9.49 1.80
N GLU A 205 -13.28 -10.19 1.33
CA GLU A 205 -13.15 -11.55 0.83
C GLU A 205 -12.42 -11.57 -0.52
N GLY A 206 -12.82 -10.70 -1.45
CA GLY A 206 -12.16 -10.55 -2.75
C GLY A 206 -10.71 -10.11 -2.59
N ALA A 207 -10.42 -9.18 -1.68
CA ALA A 207 -9.06 -8.76 -1.37
C ALA A 207 -8.20 -9.94 -0.93
N LYS A 208 -8.68 -10.74 0.04
CA LYS A 208 -7.94 -11.90 0.53
C LYS A 208 -7.72 -12.97 -0.54
N ALA A 209 -8.71 -13.19 -1.41
CA ALA A 209 -8.56 -14.11 -2.53
C ALA A 209 -7.44 -13.67 -3.48
N ALA A 210 -7.44 -12.40 -3.91
CA ALA A 210 -6.41 -11.88 -4.81
C ALA A 210 -5.01 -11.84 -4.16
N LEU A 211 -4.92 -11.47 -2.88
CA LEU A 211 -3.66 -11.35 -2.15
C LEU A 211 -3.06 -12.71 -1.77
N GLY A 212 -3.90 -13.73 -1.56
CA GLY A 212 -3.44 -15.09 -1.25
C GLY A 212 -2.61 -15.72 -2.36
N ASP A 213 -2.80 -15.26 -3.60
CA ASP A 213 -2.09 -15.73 -4.79
C ASP A 213 -0.80 -14.94 -5.09
N VAL A 214 -0.45 -13.95 -4.26
CA VAL A 214 0.75 -13.12 -4.41
C VAL A 214 1.95 -13.83 -3.78
N THR A 215 3.01 -13.98 -4.57
CA THR A 215 4.25 -14.66 -4.16
C THR A 215 5.49 -13.76 -4.27
N GLY A 216 6.66 -14.34 -3.99
CA GLY A 216 7.95 -13.67 -4.17
C GLY A 216 8.09 -12.35 -3.39
N THR A 217 8.59 -11.34 -4.09
CA THR A 217 8.93 -10.02 -3.55
C THR A 217 7.77 -9.33 -2.82
N TYR A 218 6.52 -9.60 -3.21
CA TYR A 218 5.34 -8.93 -2.66
C TYR A 218 4.59 -9.74 -1.59
N ALA A 219 4.98 -10.99 -1.33
CA ALA A 219 4.23 -11.90 -0.47
C ALA A 219 4.03 -11.36 0.95
N THR A 220 5.07 -10.77 1.56
CA THR A 220 4.97 -10.18 2.91
C THR A 220 3.99 -9.01 2.94
N LEU A 221 4.03 -8.14 1.93
CA LEU A 221 3.15 -7.00 1.85
C LEU A 221 1.69 -7.43 1.61
N ALA A 222 1.47 -8.45 0.77
CA ALA A 222 0.16 -9.04 0.57
C ALA A 222 -0.42 -9.59 1.88
N GLN A 223 0.38 -10.27 2.70
CA GLN A 223 -0.04 -10.75 4.02
C GLN A 223 -0.44 -9.62 4.97
N TYR A 224 0.24 -8.47 4.93
CA TYR A 224 -0.19 -7.30 5.71
C TYR A 224 -1.49 -6.68 5.17
N TRP A 225 -1.71 -6.65 3.86
CA TRP A 225 -2.99 -6.21 3.30
C TRP A 225 -4.14 -7.17 3.64
N MET A 226 -3.89 -8.48 3.73
CA MET A 226 -4.89 -9.42 4.23
C MET A 226 -5.25 -9.13 5.69
N LEU A 227 -4.26 -8.83 6.54
CA LEU A 227 -4.53 -8.39 7.92
C LEU A 227 -5.30 -7.07 7.98
N TYR A 228 -5.02 -6.13 7.07
CA TYR A 228 -5.82 -4.92 6.95
C TYR A 228 -7.28 -5.28 6.63
N ALA A 229 -7.52 -6.16 5.65
CA ALA A 229 -8.86 -6.62 5.31
C ALA A 229 -9.57 -7.34 6.48
N ASP A 230 -8.84 -8.09 7.31
CA ASP A 230 -9.41 -8.79 8.47
C ASP A 230 -9.69 -7.87 9.67
N THR A 231 -9.04 -6.71 9.76
CA THR A 231 -9.06 -5.88 10.99
C THR A 231 -9.61 -4.48 10.80
N ARG A 232 -9.79 -4.03 9.55
CA ARG A 232 -10.21 -2.64 9.22
C ARG A 232 -11.46 -2.56 8.35
N ILE A 233 -11.98 -3.69 7.87
CA ILE A 233 -13.20 -3.82 7.06
C ILE A 233 -14.21 -4.65 7.86
#